data_AF-A0A2E3WZI3-F1
#
_entry.id   AF-A0A2E3WZI3-F1
#
_cell.length_a   1.000
_cell.length_b   1.000
_cell.length_c   1.000
_cell.angle_alpha   90.00
_cell.angle_beta   90.00
_cell.angle_gamma   90.00
#
_symmetry.space_group_name_H-M   'P 1'
#
loop_
_entity.id
_entity.type
_entity.pdbx_description
1 polymer ?
#
loop_
_entity_poly.entity_id
_entity_poly.type
_entity_poly.pdbx_seq_one_letter_code
_entity_poly.pdbx_strand_id
1 'polypeptide(L)' 'MLLFIGIDDTDHPNGGCTTWSSHILAKFIEAEGAEIIERRLVRLWPFAPRRTRGNGAVCLVV' A
#
# COMPACT_ATOMS: atom_id res chain seq x y z
N MET A 1 2.95 -6.63 19.74
CA MET A 1 4.15 -6.30 18.94
C MET A 1 3.65 -5.51 17.74
N LEU A 2 4.33 -4.44 17.34
CA LEU A 2 3.92 -3.67 16.16
C LEU A 2 4.65 -4.21 14.92
N LEU A 3 3.91 -4.49 13.85
CA LEU A 3 4.43 -4.90 12.55
C LEU A 3 4.12 -3.83 11.51
N PHE A 4 5.15 -3.41 10.77
CA PHE A 4 5.02 -2.43 9.69
C PHE A 4 5.17 -3.14 8.34
N ILE A 5 4.14 -3.05 7.51
CA ILE A 5 4.08 -3.72 6.20
C ILE A 5 4.03 -2.64 5.11
N GLY A 6 5.10 -2.53 4.32
CA GLY A 6 5.20 -1.60 3.19
C GLY A 6 4.83 -2.25 1.86
N ILE A 7 4.07 -1.53 1.02
CA ILE A 7 3.63 -1.96 -0.32
C ILE A 7 3.83 -0.82 -1.31
N ASP A 8 4.37 -1.13 -2.49
CA ASP A 8 4.59 -0.19 -3.58
C ASP A 8 4.55 -0.93 -4.94
N ASP A 9 4.46 -0.18 -6.04
CA ASP A 9 4.60 -0.65 -7.44
C ASP A 9 3.61 -1.77 -7.85
N THR A 10 2.40 -1.75 -7.29
CA THR A 10 1.34 -2.72 -7.66
C THR A 10 0.32 -2.16 -8.65
N ASP A 11 0.49 -0.93 -9.09
CA ASP A 11 -0.35 -0.33 -10.13
C ASP A 11 0.14 -0.74 -11.53
N HIS A 12 -0.78 -0.81 -12.48
CA HIS A 12 -0.45 -1.15 -13.87
C HIS A 12 -1.27 -0.27 -14.83
N PRO A 13 -0.74 0.09 -16.02
CA PRO A 13 -1.48 0.89 -17.01
C PRO A 13 -2.85 0.32 -17.42
N ASN A 14 -3.02 -1.00 -17.30
CA ASN A 14 -4.27 -1.70 -17.63
C ASN A 14 -5.23 -1.83 -16.43
N GLY A 15 -4.88 -1.28 -15.27
CA GLY A 15 -5.69 -1.31 -14.04
C GLY A 15 -4.88 -1.64 -12.78
N GLY A 16 -5.54 -1.49 -11.63
CA GLY A 16 -4.92 -1.69 -10.31
C GLY A 16 -4.34 -0.40 -9.73
N CYS A 17 -4.17 -0.39 -8.40
CA CYS A 17 -3.46 0.66 -7.67
C CYS A 17 -2.92 0.14 -6.33
N THR A 18 -1.81 0.73 -5.86
CA THR A 18 -1.15 0.36 -4.59
C THR A 18 -2.10 0.41 -3.40
N THR A 19 -3.00 1.39 -3.36
CA THR A 19 -3.99 1.53 -2.28
C THR A 19 -5.04 0.40 -2.29
N TRP A 20 -5.45 -0.07 -3.47
CA TRP A 20 -6.38 -1.20 -3.58
C TRP A 20 -5.73 -2.50 -3.13
N SER A 21 -4.51 -2.80 -3.61
CA SER A 21 -3.77 -3.99 -3.19
C SER A 21 -3.54 -4.02 -1.67
N SER A 22 -3.19 -2.85 -1.10
CA SER A 22 -3.07 -2.69 0.35
C SER A 22 -4.39 -2.92 1.08
N HIS A 23 -5.52 -2.46 0.53
CA HIS A 23 -6.83 -2.72 1.11
C HIS A 23 -7.16 -4.21 1.15
N ILE A 24 -6.89 -4.95 0.07
CA ILE A 24 -7.10 -6.40 0.02
C ILE A 24 -6.20 -7.12 1.03
N LEU A 25 -4.92 -6.74 1.14
CA LEU A 25 -4.02 -7.30 2.14
C LEU A 25 -4.51 -7.05 3.57
N ALA A 26 -4.95 -5.82 3.85
CA ALA A 26 -5.53 -5.48 5.15
C ALA A 26 -6.75 -6.35 5.49
N LYS A 27 -7.64 -6.58 4.52
CA LYS A 27 -8.81 -7.48 4.71
C LYS A 27 -8.40 -8.91 5.03
N PHE A 28 -7.37 -9.41 4.37
CA PHE A 28 -6.84 -10.75 4.64
C PHE A 28 -6.25 -10.84 6.05
N ILE A 29 -5.44 -9.85 6.46
CA ILE A 29 -4.86 -9.79 7.82
C ILE A 29 -5.95 -9.71 8.89
N GLU A 30 -6.98 -8.89 8.67
CA GLU A 30 -8.14 -8.78 9.56
C GLU A 30 -8.91 -10.12 9.68
N ALA A 31 -9.04 -10.86 8.58
CA ALA A 31 -9.68 -12.17 8.57
C ALA A 31 -8.89 -13.25 9.34
N GLU A 32 -7.57 -13.13 9.40
CA GLU A 32 -6.68 -14.00 10.19
C GLU A 32 -6.62 -13.59 11.69
N GLY A 33 -7.42 -12.60 12.11
CA GLY A 33 -7.58 -12.23 13.52
C GLY A 33 -6.62 -11.15 14.03
N ALA A 34 -5.85 -10.51 13.15
CA ALA A 34 -5.02 -9.37 13.50
C ALA A 34 -5.76 -8.04 13.26
N GLU A 35 -5.36 -6.97 13.94
CA GLU A 35 -5.98 -5.65 13.82
C GLU A 35 -5.10 -4.71 12.99
N ILE A 36 -5.66 -3.96 12.05
CA ILE A 36 -4.93 -2.88 11.39
C ILE A 36 -5.08 -1.59 12.20
N ILE A 37 -4.03 -1.22 12.90
CA ILE A 37 -3.96 -0.05 13.77
C ILE A 37 -3.92 1.24 12.95
N GLU A 38 -3.13 1.26 11.87
CA GLU A 38 -2.92 2.48 11.08
C GLU A 38 -2.67 2.16 9.60
N ARG A 39 -3.05 3.10 8.73
CA ARG A 39 -2.77 3.07 7.28
C ARG A 39 -2.12 4.38 6.88
N ARG A 40 -0.97 4.32 6.20
CA ARG A 40 -0.24 5.52 5.73
C ARG A 40 -0.11 5.50 4.23
N LEU A 41 -0.50 6.59 3.56
CA LEU A 41 -0.19 6.84 2.15
C LEU A 41 1.02 7.76 2.07
N VAL A 42 2.13 7.26 1.53
CA VAL A 42 3.40 7.97 1.47
C VAL A 42 3.67 8.42 0.04
N ARG A 43 3.82 9.73 -0.18
CA ARG A 43 4.21 10.27 -1.48
C ARG A 43 5.74 10.29 -1.61
N LEU A 44 6.22 9.71 -2.70
CA LEU A 44 7.64 9.62 -2.99
C LEU A 44 8.06 10.76 -3.93
N TRP A 45 9.32 10.75 -4.39
CA TRP A 45 9.84 11.75 -5.32
C TRP A 45 8.97 11.83 -6.59
N PRO A 46 8.33 12.99 -6.87
CA PRO A 46 7.32 13.08 -7.92
C PRO A 46 7.92 13.02 -9.33
N PHE A 47 9.21 13.32 -9.49
CA PHE A 47 9.89 13.32 -10.79
C PHE A 47 10.68 12.04 -11.06
N ALA A 48 10.36 10.94 -10.36
CA ALA A 48 10.99 9.64 -10.61
C ALA A 48 10.64 9.13 -12.02
N PRO A 49 11.62 8.69 -12.83
CA PRO A 49 11.37 8.18 -14.17
C PRO A 49 10.59 6.85 -14.13
N ARG A 50 9.85 6.55 -15.20
CA ARG A 50 9.08 5.30 -15.40
C ARG A 50 7.98 5.01 -14.36
N ARG A 51 7.45 6.04 -13.70
CA ARG A 51 6.28 5.90 -12.81
C ARG A 51 5.00 6.34 -13.52
N THR A 52 3.89 5.65 -13.24
CA THR A 52 2.55 6.14 -13.58
C THR A 52 2.26 7.38 -12.73
N ARG A 53 1.20 8.15 -13.05
CA ARG A 53 0.91 9.39 -12.30
C ARG A 53 0.74 9.08 -10.82
N GLY A 54 1.57 9.72 -9.98
CA GLY A 54 1.39 9.70 -8.53
C GLY A 54 2.21 8.65 -7.78
N ASN A 55 3.53 8.64 -8.00
CA ASN A 55 4.52 7.86 -7.24
C ASN A 55 4.24 7.85 -5.72
N GLY A 56 3.83 6.70 -5.19
CA GLY A 56 3.44 6.58 -3.79
C GLY A 56 3.30 5.14 -3.32
N ALA A 57 3.73 4.93 -2.09
CA ALA A 57 3.69 3.66 -1.38
C ALA A 57 2.64 3.70 -0.26
N VAL A 58 2.26 2.53 0.26
CA VAL A 58 1.37 2.39 1.40
C VAL A 58 2.06 1.61 2.52
N CYS A 59 1.82 2.01 3.78
CA CYS A 59 2.20 1.23 4.96
C CYS A 59 0.95 0.83 5.75
N LEU A 60 0.88 -0.43 6.14
CA LEU A 60 -0.05 -0.93 7.17
C LEU A 60 0.72 -1.09 8.47
N VAL A 61 0.13 -0.62 9.57
CA VAL A 61 0.60 -0.93 10.92
C VAL A 61 -0.37 -1.93 11.52
N VAL A 62 0.14 -3.10 11.86
CA VAL A 62 -0.58 -4.23 12.47
C VAL A 62 -0.11 -4.41 13.91
#